data_AF-A0A5B7H2T0-F1
#
_entry.id   AF-A0A5B7H2T0-F1
#
_cell.length_a   1.000
_cell.length_b   1.000
_cell.length_c   1.000
_cell.angle_alpha   90.00
_cell.angle_beta   90.00
_cell.angle_gamma   90.00
#
_symmetry.space_group_name_H-M   'P 1'
#
loop_
_entity.id
_entity.type
_entity.pdbx_description
1 polymer ?
#
loop_
_entity_poly.entity_id
_entity_poly.type
_entity_poly.pdbx_seq_one_letter_code
_entity_poly.pdbx_strand_id
1 'polypeptide(L)'
;MVLLLHRLVLEKSNRHSTGWVEHHTGTPVVAASTREWAIKHHLYSTTDINAIYNIGRILARRCLESGITEVYTELDQYAESSRKIQKFLTAMKVGGVELKEPRFIHERSVGMFSPRRSALPWQVQEEVISSPASPVL
;
A
#
# COMPACT_ATOMS: atom_id res chain seq x y z
N MET A 1 -14.19 6.31 -13.92
CA MET A 1 -12.79 6.57 -14.30
C MET A 1 -12.01 6.65 -13.01
N VAL A 2 -11.28 5.59 -12.68
CA VAL A 2 -10.49 5.49 -11.43
C VAL A 2 -9.19 6.25 -11.69
N LEU A 3 -8.93 7.32 -10.94
CA LEU A 3 -7.72 8.12 -11.09
C LEU A 3 -6.63 7.47 -10.24
N LEU A 4 -6.06 6.39 -10.75
CA LEU A 4 -4.95 5.64 -10.16
C LEU A 4 -3.68 6.51 -10.10
N LEU A 5 -3.58 7.43 -9.14
CA LEU A 5 -2.44 8.35 -9.02
C LEU A 5 -1.12 7.59 -8.92
N HIS A 6 -1.07 6.53 -8.10
CA HIS A 6 0.12 5.72 -7.88
C HIS A 6 -0.22 4.23 -7.89
N ARG A 7 0.42 3.46 -8.77
CA ARG A 7 0.28 2.00 -8.87
C ARG A 7 1.54 1.30 -8.37
N LEU A 8 1.36 0.28 -7.54
CA LEU A 8 2.42 -0.58 -7.03
C LEU A 8 2.65 -1.75 -8.01
N VAL A 9 3.89 -1.91 -8.45
CA VAL A 9 4.30 -2.98 -9.36
C VAL A 9 5.43 -3.79 -8.74
N LEU A 10 5.33 -5.11 -8.88
CA LEU A 10 6.37 -6.05 -8.47
C LEU A 10 6.70 -6.97 -9.65
N GLU A 11 7.92 -6.83 -10.17
CA GLU A 11 8.45 -7.67 -11.22
C GLU A 11 9.46 -8.67 -10.64
N LYS A 12 9.34 -9.92 -11.06
CA LYS A 12 10.24 -11.01 -10.67
C LYS A 12 10.92 -11.53 -11.92
N SER A 13 12.22 -11.25 -12.04
CA SER A 13 13.10 -11.89 -13.01
C SER A 13 13.74 -13.14 -12.41
N ASN A 14 14.35 -13.97 -13.24
CA ASN A 14 15.00 -15.22 -12.80
C ASN A 14 16.16 -14.96 -11.81
N ARG A 15 16.83 -13.80 -11.90
CA ARG A 15 17.99 -13.44 -11.07
C ARG A 15 17.75 -12.28 -10.12
N HIS A 16 16.70 -11.48 -10.34
CA HIS A 16 16.48 -10.24 -9.61
C HIS A 16 15.00 -10.00 -9.41
N SER A 17 14.68 -9.40 -8.27
CA SER A 17 13.35 -8.88 -7.99
C SER A 17 13.41 -7.35 -7.95
N THR A 18 12.42 -6.72 -8.58
CA THR A 18 12.28 -5.27 -8.76
C THR A 18 10.88 -4.86 -8.31
N GLY A 19 10.78 -3.91 -7.39
CA GLY A 19 9.52 -3.29 -7.00
C GLY A 19 9.58 -1.79 -7.29
N TRP A 20 8.49 -1.22 -7.79
CA TRP A 20 8.38 0.22 -7.97
C TRP A 20 6.95 0.71 -7.83
N VAL A 21 6.83 2.01 -7.60
CA VAL A 21 5.58 2.76 -7.66
C VAL A 21 5.64 3.65 -8.89
N GLU A 22 4.66 3.50 -9.76
CA GLU A 22 4.51 4.31 -10.97
C GLU A 22 3.33 5.25 -10.86
N HIS A 23 3.49 6.43 -11.45
CA HIS A 23 2.41 7.39 -11.61
C HIS A 23 1.44 6.94 -12.71
N HIS A 24 0.22 7.47 -12.76
CA HIS A 24 -0.76 7.17 -13.82
C HIS A 24 -0.24 7.42 -15.24
N THR A 25 0.76 8.30 -15.40
CA THR A 25 1.43 8.60 -16.68
C THR A 25 2.38 7.49 -17.13
N GLY A 26 2.64 6.48 -16.28
CA GLY A 26 3.59 5.39 -16.54
C GLY A 26 5.03 5.70 -16.14
N THR A 27 5.27 6.82 -15.45
CA THR A 27 6.61 7.18 -14.96
C THR A 27 6.88 6.55 -13.59
N PRO A 28 7.99 5.83 -13.39
CA PRO A 28 8.35 5.29 -12.08
C PRO A 28 8.81 6.44 -11.17
N VAL A 29 8.15 6.62 -10.03
CA VAL A 29 8.47 7.67 -9.04
C VAL A 29 9.50 7.15 -8.04
N VAL A 30 9.25 5.97 -7.48
CA VAL A 30 10.10 5.33 -6.49
C VAL A 30 10.30 3.88 -6.89
N ALA A 31 11.55 3.42 -6.92
CA ALA A 31 11.90 2.04 -7.22
C ALA A 31 12.80 1.47 -6.13
N ALA A 32 12.81 0.14 -6.00
CA ALA A 32 13.76 -0.61 -5.19
C ALA A 32 14.08 -1.94 -5.89
N SER A 33 15.37 -2.20 -6.12
CA SER A 33 15.81 -3.40 -6.83
C SER A 33 16.93 -4.14 -6.11
N THR A 34 16.88 -5.47 -6.16
CA THR A 34 18.03 -6.34 -5.81
C THR A 34 19.24 -6.17 -6.74
N ARG A 35 19.12 -5.36 -7.81
CA ARG A 35 20.27 -4.93 -8.62
C ARG A 35 21.09 -3.83 -7.93
N GLU A 36 20.48 -3.07 -7.02
CA GLU A 36 21.18 -2.06 -6.25
C GLU A 36 22.17 -2.73 -5.30
N TRP A 37 23.44 -2.34 -5.37
CA TRP A 37 24.49 -2.95 -4.55
C TRP A 37 24.20 -2.82 -3.06
N ALA A 38 23.67 -1.66 -2.64
CA ALA A 38 23.28 -1.38 -1.26
C ALA A 38 22.27 -2.40 -0.69
N ILE A 39 21.40 -2.94 -1.54
CA ILE A 39 20.41 -3.96 -1.16
C ILE A 39 21.05 -5.35 -1.29
N LYS A 40 21.74 -5.60 -2.41
CA LYS A 40 22.29 -6.90 -2.75
C LYS A 40 23.29 -7.44 -1.73
N HIS A 41 24.18 -6.61 -1.19
CA HIS A 41 25.21 -7.09 -0.26
C HIS A 41 24.66 -7.54 1.11
N HIS A 42 23.45 -7.08 1.47
CA HIS A 42 22.76 -7.50 2.69
C HIS A 42 21.88 -8.74 2.49
N LEU A 43 21.81 -9.28 1.26
CA LEU A 43 20.95 -10.39 0.91
C LEU A 43 21.77 -11.64 0.61
N TYR A 44 21.35 -12.77 1.19
CA TYR A 44 21.91 -14.08 0.85
C TYR A 44 21.46 -14.54 -0.55
N SER A 45 20.23 -14.24 -0.94
CA SER A 45 19.65 -14.53 -2.25
C SER A 45 18.84 -13.35 -2.76
N THR A 46 18.70 -13.19 -4.08
CA THR A 46 18.00 -12.07 -4.72
C THR A 46 16.56 -12.39 -5.13
N THR A 47 16.15 -13.64 -4.96
CA THR A 47 14.85 -14.16 -5.44
C THR A 47 14.06 -14.90 -4.35
N ASP A 48 14.63 -15.04 -3.16
CA ASP A 48 13.98 -15.67 -2.02
C ASP A 48 12.87 -14.79 -1.41
N ILE A 49 12.12 -15.36 -0.46
CA ILE A 49 11.02 -14.65 0.21
C ILE A 49 11.56 -13.46 1.02
N ASN A 50 12.76 -13.59 1.60
CA ASN A 50 13.37 -12.54 2.40
C ASN A 50 13.82 -11.35 1.54
N ALA A 51 14.37 -11.58 0.34
CA ALA A 51 14.66 -10.50 -0.61
C ALA A 51 13.40 -9.73 -0.99
N ILE A 52 12.31 -10.43 -1.30
CA ILE A 52 11.02 -9.81 -1.63
C ILE A 52 10.49 -8.97 -0.45
N TYR A 53 10.55 -9.51 0.76
CA TYR A 53 10.14 -8.79 1.98
C TYR A 53 11.00 -7.53 2.20
N ASN A 54 12.32 -7.65 2.06
CA ASN A 54 13.24 -6.54 2.21
C ASN A 54 13.06 -5.47 1.13
N ILE A 55 12.78 -5.85 -0.12
CA ILE A 55 12.40 -4.90 -1.18
C ILE A 55 11.15 -4.13 -0.76
N GLY A 56 10.11 -4.81 -0.28
CA GLY A 56 8.88 -4.16 0.18
C GLY A 56 9.14 -3.18 1.34
N ARG A 57 9.98 -3.57 2.30
CA ARG A 57 10.36 -2.70 3.43
C ARG A 57 11.12 -1.44 2.98
N ILE A 58 12.07 -1.58 2.06
CA ILE A 58 12.86 -0.46 1.52
C ILE A 58 11.98 0.44 0.66
N LEU A 59 11.12 -0.15 -0.17
CA LEU A 59 10.19 0.58 -1.02
C LEU A 59 9.22 1.40 -0.16
N ALA A 60 8.60 0.79 0.86
CA ALA A 60 7.71 1.49 1.79
C ALA A 60 8.41 2.68 2.45
N ARG A 61 9.66 2.50 2.89
CA ARG A 61 10.45 3.58 3.47
C ARG A 61 10.68 4.73 2.49
N ARG A 62 11.09 4.41 1.25
CA ARG A 62 11.31 5.41 0.20
C ARG A 62 10.00 6.14 -0.15
N CYS A 63 8.87 5.44 -0.18
CA CYS A 63 7.55 6.04 -0.38
C CYS A 63 7.20 7.05 0.72
N LEU A 64 7.42 6.71 1.99
CA LEU A 64 7.17 7.64 3.09
C LEU A 64 8.11 8.86 3.04
N GLU A 65 9.39 8.66 2.71
CA GLU A 65 10.35 9.75 2.54
C GLU A 65 9.99 10.67 1.37
N SER A 66 9.33 10.13 0.33
CA SER A 66 8.80 10.93 -0.78
C SER A 66 7.39 11.50 -0.53
N GLY A 67 6.77 11.24 0.62
CA GLY A 67 5.42 11.71 0.95
C GLY A 67 4.28 10.91 0.33
N ILE A 68 4.54 9.70 -0.18
CA ILE A 68 3.54 8.78 -0.72
C ILE A 68 3.07 7.84 0.39
N THR A 69 1.84 8.03 0.87
CA THR A 69 1.23 7.22 1.95
C THR A 69 0.29 6.15 1.43
N GLU A 70 -0.35 6.40 0.29
CA GLU A 70 -1.41 5.56 -0.28
C GLU A 70 -1.06 5.14 -1.71
N VAL A 71 -1.15 3.84 -2.00
CA VAL A 71 -0.82 3.28 -3.31
C VAL A 71 -1.83 2.21 -3.71
N TYR A 72 -2.25 2.21 -4.97
CA TYR A 72 -3.11 1.17 -5.53
C TYR A 72 -2.30 -0.08 -5.89
N THR A 73 -2.88 -1.27 -5.69
CA THR A 73 -2.24 -2.54 -6.05
C THR A 73 -3.22 -3.50 -6.70
N GLU A 74 -2.82 -4.07 -7.85
CA GLU A 74 -3.52 -5.19 -8.50
C GLU A 74 -3.05 -6.55 -7.95
N LEU A 75 -1.94 -6.55 -7.20
CA LEU A 75 -1.28 -7.75 -6.72
C LEU A 75 -2.09 -8.53 -5.67
N ASP A 76 -3.13 -7.90 -5.10
CA ASP A 76 -3.97 -8.51 -4.07
C ASP A 76 -4.70 -9.76 -4.60
N GLN A 77 -5.06 -9.76 -5.90
CA GLN A 77 -5.66 -10.91 -6.58
C GLN A 77 -4.73 -12.14 -6.60
N TYR A 78 -3.42 -11.91 -6.60
CA TYR A 78 -2.39 -12.97 -6.64
C TYR A 78 -1.80 -13.26 -5.25
N ALA A 79 -2.23 -12.54 -4.21
CA ALA A 79 -1.69 -12.67 -2.86
C ALA A 79 -1.96 -14.05 -2.28
N GLU A 80 -3.14 -14.62 -2.54
CA GLU A 80 -3.51 -15.97 -2.10
C GLU A 80 -2.69 -17.05 -2.82
N SER A 81 -2.36 -16.82 -4.09
CA SER A 81 -1.61 -17.79 -4.90
C SER A 81 -0.12 -17.80 -4.60
N SER A 82 0.46 -16.71 -4.07
CA SER A 82 1.91 -16.57 -3.91
C SER A 82 2.33 -16.00 -2.57
N ARG A 83 2.99 -16.84 -1.76
CA ARG A 83 3.62 -16.45 -0.47
C ARG A 83 4.58 -15.26 -0.63
N LYS A 84 5.27 -15.14 -1.77
CA LYS A 84 6.17 -14.01 -2.05
C LYS A 84 5.40 -12.69 -2.14
N ILE A 85 4.29 -12.68 -2.89
CA ILE A 85 3.44 -11.49 -3.06
C ILE A 85 2.81 -11.13 -1.70
N GLN A 86 2.30 -12.11 -0.98
CA GLN A 86 1.75 -11.89 0.36
C GLN A 86 2.76 -11.20 1.28
N LYS A 87 4.00 -11.72 1.36
CA LYS A 87 5.06 -11.13 2.20
C LYS A 87 5.47 -9.72 1.74
N PHE A 88 5.48 -9.46 0.43
CA PHE A 88 5.71 -8.12 -0.12
C PHE A 88 4.63 -7.13 0.35
N LEU A 89 3.36 -7.48 0.19
CA LEU A 89 2.24 -6.63 0.61
C LEU A 89 2.21 -6.44 2.13
N THR A 90 2.53 -7.49 2.90
CA THR A 90 2.70 -7.36 4.36
C THR A 90 3.82 -6.39 4.71
N ALA A 91 4.97 -6.45 4.02
CA ALA A 91 6.09 -5.53 4.27
C ALA A 91 5.70 -4.07 3.98
N MET A 92 4.93 -3.82 2.91
CA MET A 92 4.42 -2.48 2.60
C MET A 92 3.47 -1.95 3.68
N LYS A 93 2.51 -2.78 4.12
CA LYS A 93 1.56 -2.42 5.20
C LYS A 93 2.28 -2.17 6.53
N VAL A 94 3.22 -3.04 6.91
CA VAL A 94 4.04 -2.86 8.13
C VAL A 94 4.93 -1.62 8.03
N GLY A 95 5.38 -1.29 6.82
CA GLY A 95 6.13 -0.08 6.52
C GLY A 95 5.31 1.20 6.57
N GLY A 96 3.99 1.14 6.81
CA GLY A 96 3.11 2.30 6.95
C GLY A 96 2.50 2.81 5.65
N VAL A 97 2.62 2.06 4.54
CA VAL A 97 1.97 2.41 3.27
C VAL A 97 0.63 1.68 3.17
N GLU A 98 -0.44 2.45 2.98
CA GLU A 98 -1.77 1.89 2.78
C GLU A 98 -1.97 1.45 1.33
N LEU A 99 -2.42 0.20 1.17
CA LEU A 99 -2.72 -0.40 -0.14
C LEU A 99 -4.17 -0.16 -0.56
N LYS A 100 -4.64 1.07 -0.37
CA LYS A 100 -5.97 1.54 -0.72
C LYS A 100 -5.83 2.80 -1.55
N GLU A 101 -6.77 3.00 -2.46
CA GLU A 101 -6.81 4.23 -3.24
C GLU A 101 -7.48 5.36 -2.44
N PRO A 102 -6.96 6.59 -2.49
CA PRO A 102 -7.63 7.74 -1.91
C PRO A 102 -9.01 7.88 -2.55
N ARG A 103 -10.02 8.15 -1.72
CA ARG A 103 -11.37 8.40 -2.22
C ARG A 103 -11.38 9.73 -2.97
N PHE A 104 -11.72 9.69 -4.26
CA PHE A 104 -11.95 10.92 -5.01
C PHE A 104 -13.21 11.61 -4.48
N ILE A 105 -13.03 12.81 -3.96
CA ILE A 105 -14.14 13.65 -3.52
C ILE A 105 -14.76 14.28 -4.77
N HIS A 106 -15.92 13.76 -5.17
CA HIS A 106 -16.65 14.32 -6.30
C HIS A 106 -17.41 15.57 -5.85
N GLU A 107 -17.51 16.61 -6.68
CA GLU A 107 -18.21 17.86 -6.31
C GLU A 107 -19.67 17.59 -5.86
N ARG A 108 -20.35 16.66 -6.54
CA ARG A 108 -21.71 16.19 -6.16
C ARG A 108 -21.78 15.50 -4.78
N SER A 109 -20.65 15.01 -4.25
CA SER A 109 -20.58 14.42 -2.91
C SER A 109 -20.41 15.46 -1.79
N VAL A 110 -20.04 16.70 -2.12
CA VAL A 110 -19.80 17.78 -1.14
C VAL A 110 -20.82 18.91 -1.22
N GLY A 111 -21.67 18.90 -2.25
CA GLY A 111 -22.70 19.93 -2.43
C GLY A 111 -23.64 20.06 -1.22
N MET A 112 -24.18 21.26 -1.02
CA MET A 112 -25.07 21.58 0.10
C MET A 112 -26.26 20.62 0.21
N PHE A 113 -26.75 20.06 -0.89
CA PHE A 113 -27.87 19.11 -0.91
C PHE A 113 -27.43 17.64 -1.05
N SER A 114 -26.16 17.31 -0.81
CA SER A 114 -25.69 15.93 -0.95
C SER A 114 -26.20 15.04 0.19
N PRO A 115 -26.80 13.88 -0.10
CA PRO A 115 -27.36 12.98 0.92
C PRO A 115 -26.29 12.27 1.77
N ARG A 116 -25.02 12.29 1.35
CA ARG A 116 -23.89 11.71 2.09
C ARG A 116 -22.82 12.76 2.37
N ARG A 117 -23.14 13.75 3.21
CA ARG A 117 -22.11 14.66 3.76
C ARG A 117 -21.15 13.84 4.62
N SER A 118 -19.84 13.96 4.38
CA SER A 118 -18.86 13.55 5.39
C SER A 118 -19.16 14.34 6.67
N ALA A 119 -19.10 13.66 7.82
CA ALA A 119 -19.26 14.32 9.11
C ALA A 119 -18.29 15.51 9.18
N LEU A 120 -18.78 16.65 9.65
CA LEU A 120 -17.96 17.84 9.79
C LEU A 120 -16.82 17.53 10.78
N PRO A 121 -15.62 18.10 10.63
CA PRO A 121 -14.47 17.73 11.47
C PRO A 121 -14.68 17.99 12.98
N TRP A 122 -15.64 18.82 13.35
CA TRP A 122 -16.05 19.06 14.75
C TRP A 122 -17.20 18.15 15.23
N GLN A 123 -17.76 17.33 14.34
CA GLN A 123 -18.79 16.36 14.68
C GLN A 123 -18.11 15.10 15.19
N VAL A 124 -18.01 15.02 16.52
CA VAL A 124 -17.46 13.86 17.23
C VAL A 124 -18.24 12.61 16.81
N GLN A 125 -17.55 11.63 16.22
CA GLN A 125 -18.14 10.32 16.00
C GLN A 125 -18.12 9.61 17.35
N GLU A 126 -19.30 9.35 17.91
CA GLU A 126 -19.42 8.45 19.05
C GLU A 126 -19.01 7.06 18.56
N GLU A 127 -17.78 6.65 18.84
CA GLU A 127 -17.42 5.26 18.74
C GLU A 127 -18.30 4.52 19.76
N VAL A 128 -19.23 3.71 19.25
CA VAL A 128 -20.02 2.79 20.08
C VAL A 128 -19.03 1.78 20.63
N ILE A 129 -18.46 2.09 21.79
CA ILE A 129 -17.74 1.11 22.61
C ILE A 129 -18.78 0.03 22.87
N SER A 130 -18.60 -1.15 22.27
CA SER A 130 -19.42 -2.30 22.62
C SER A 130 -19.22 -2.54 24.11
N SER A 131 -20.23 -2.20 24.91
CA SER A 131 -20.27 -2.56 26.32
C SER A 131 -20.00 -4.07 26.40
N PRO A 132 -19.05 -4.55 27.21
CA PRO A 132 -18.86 -5.98 27.38
C PRO A 132 -20.21 -6.56 27.83
N ALA A 133 -20.64 -7.63 27.17
CA ALA A 133 -21.90 -8.29 27.45
C ALA A 133 -22.03 -8.51 28.97
N SER A 134 -23.11 -8.01 29.55
CA SER A 134 -23.45 -8.22 30.95
C SER A 134 -23.43 -9.73 31.25
N PRO A 135 -22.76 -10.19 32.31
CA PRO A 135 -22.79 -11.60 32.67
C PRO A 135 -24.24 -12.00 32.95
N VAL A 136 -24.72 -13.01 32.24
CA VAL A 136 -26.01 -13.65 32.48
C VAL A 136 -25.92 -14.34 33.84
N LEU A 137 -26.81 -13.99 34.76
CA LEU A 137 -27.00 -14.67 36.05
C LEU A 137 -27.69 -16.01 35.85
#